data_AF-A0A1Q7W7D5-F1
#
_entry.id   AF-A0A1Q7W7D5-F1
#
_cell.length_a   1.000
_cell.length_b   1.000
_cell.length_c   1.000
_cell.angle_alpha   90.00
_cell.angle_beta   90.00
_cell.angle_gamma   90.00
#
_symmetry.space_group_name_H-M   'P 1'
#
loop_
_entity.id
_entity.type
_entity.pdbx_description
1 polymer ?
#
loop_
_entity_poly.entity_id
_entity_poly.type
_entity_poly.pdbx_seq_one_letter_code
_entity_poly.pdbx_strand_id
1 'polypeptide(L)' 'MELAVDDVVELAEMLSFIRDWLGGSDAEILAASFRRFMDTDGYDLAELRSDLARFTFLLGGSDGEELFEPEHS' A
#
# COMPACT_ATOMS: atom_id res chain seq x y z
N MET A 1 8.55 17.81 -14.99
CA MET A 1 7.15 18.17 -14.70
C MET A 1 6.93 17.76 -13.27
N GLU A 2 6.65 18.72 -12.40
CA GLU A 2 6.37 18.48 -10.97
C GLU A 2 4.86 18.42 -10.80
N LEU A 3 4.36 17.52 -9.95
CA LEU A 3 2.93 17.42 -9.64
C LEU A 3 2.50 18.67 -8.86
N ALA A 4 1.27 19.14 -9.06
CA ALA A 4 0.72 20.16 -8.18
C ALA A 4 0.54 19.58 -6.76
N VAL A 5 0.59 20.44 -5.74
CA VAL A 5 0.43 20.01 -4.35
C VAL A 5 -0.92 19.29 -4.14
N ASP A 6 -1.99 19.80 -4.76
CA ASP A 6 -3.30 19.17 -4.68
C ASP A 6 -3.30 17.75 -5.30
N ASP A 7 -2.63 17.56 -6.45
CA ASP A 7 -2.50 16.24 -7.09
C ASP A 7 -1.72 15.25 -6.21
N VAL A 8 -0.69 15.73 -5.48
CA VAL A 8 0.10 14.92 -4.55
C VAL A 8 -0.75 14.44 -3.39
N VAL A 9 -1.60 15.31 -2.84
CA VAL A 9 -2.52 14.98 -1.74
C VAL A 9 -3.55 13.95 -2.21
N GLU A 10 -4.23 14.19 -3.33
CA GLU A 10 -5.22 13.25 -3.88
C GLU A 10 -4.60 11.88 -4.18
N LEU A 11 -3.37 11.86 -4.71
CA LEU A 11 -2.65 10.63 -4.95
C LEU A 11 -2.36 9.88 -3.64
N ALA A 12 -1.90 10.58 -2.60
CA ALA A 12 -1.63 9.96 -1.31
C ALA A 12 -2.89 9.37 -0.67
N GLU A 13 -4.03 10.07 -0.77
CA GLU A 13 -5.33 9.57 -0.30
C GLU A 13 -5.76 8.31 -1.06
N MET A 14 -5.60 8.30 -2.38
CA MET A 14 -5.94 7.14 -3.21
C MET A 14 -5.05 5.92 -2.92
N LEU A 15 -3.76 6.13 -2.68
CA LEU A 15 -2.84 5.05 -2.30
C LEU A 15 -3.20 4.45 -0.95
N SER A 16 -3.54 5.29 0.05
CA SER A 16 -4.04 4.84 1.36
C SER A 16 -5.32 4.05 1.22
N PHE A 17 -6.27 4.55 0.43
CA PHE A 17 -7.53 3.85 0.17
C PHE A 17 -7.32 2.46 -0.43
N ILE A 18 -6.43 2.34 -1.42
CA ILE A 18 -6.11 1.04 -2.04
C ILE A 18 -5.45 0.11 -1.02
N ARG A 19 -4.46 0.58 -0.26
CA ARG A 19 -3.80 -0.21 0.79
C ARG A 19 -4.78 -0.76 1.81
N ASP A 20 -5.72 0.07 2.26
CA ASP A 20 -6.72 -0.30 3.26
C ASP A 20 -7.71 -1.31 2.69
N TRP A 21 -8.13 -1.13 1.43
CA TRP A 21 -8.96 -2.09 0.71
C TRP A 21 -8.27 -3.46 0.58
N LEU A 22 -6.99 -3.48 0.21
CA LEU A 22 -6.19 -4.72 0.10
C LEU A 22 -6.03 -5.44 1.45
N GLY A 23 -6.10 -4.70 2.56
CA GLY A 23 -6.05 -5.25 3.92
C GLY A 23 -7.41 -5.57 4.54
N GLY A 24 -8.50 -5.32 3.82
CA GLY A 24 -9.86 -5.49 4.33
C GLY A 24 -10.34 -6.93 4.40
N SER A 25 -11.65 -7.11 4.57
CA SER A 25 -12.29 -8.41 4.79
C SER A 25 -12.01 -9.47 3.69
N ASP A 26 -11.66 -9.03 2.48
CA ASP A 26 -11.38 -9.90 1.33
C ASP A 26 -9.87 -10.13 1.08
N ALA A 27 -8.99 -9.77 2.02
CA ALA A 27 -7.53 -9.81 1.85
C ALA A 27 -7.01 -11.16 1.32
N GLU A 28 -7.52 -12.29 1.83
CA GLU A 28 -7.12 -13.63 1.39
C GLU A 28 -7.48 -13.92 -0.09
N ILE A 29 -8.66 -13.48 -0.52
CA ILE A 29 -9.12 -13.65 -1.90
C ILE A 29 -8.27 -12.78 -2.83
N LEU A 30 -7.98 -11.55 -2.41
CA LEU A 30 -7.11 -10.62 -3.13
C LEU A 30 -5.67 -11.15 -3.21
N ALA A 31 -5.14 -11.74 -2.14
CA ALA A 31 -3.79 -12.29 -2.12
C ALA A 31 -3.66 -13.48 -3.08
N ALA A 32 -4.64 -14.38 -3.09
CA ALA A 32 -4.68 -15.48 -4.05
C ALA A 32 -4.80 -15.01 -5.50
N SER A 33 -5.60 -13.96 -5.75
CA SER A 33 -5.71 -13.32 -7.06
C SER A 33 -4.39 -12.69 -7.50
N PHE A 34 -3.76 -11.93 -6.60
CA PHE A 34 -2.49 -11.24 -6.83
C PHE A 34 -1.34 -12.21 -7.11
N ARG A 35 -1.24 -13.30 -6.35
CA ARG A 35 -0.24 -14.34 -6.57
C ARG A 35 -0.37 -14.98 -7.96
N ARG A 36 -1.60 -15.25 -8.42
CA ARG A 36 -1.85 -15.77 -9.77
C ARG A 36 -1.45 -14.77 -10.85
N PHE A 37 -1.56 -13.47 -10.56
CA PHE A 37 -1.15 -12.42 -11.48
C PHE A 37 0.37 -12.27 -11.56
N MET A 38 1.07 -12.33 -10.41
CA MET A 38 2.52 -12.11 -10.34
C MET A 38 3.34 -13.25 -10.95
N ASP A 39 2.82 -14.50 -10.94
CA ASP A 39 3.53 -15.70 -11.44
C ASP A 39 4.97 -15.86 -10.87
N THR A 40 5.22 -15.26 -9.70
CA THR A 40 6.49 -15.31 -8.96
C THR A 40 6.21 -15.33 -7.46
N ASP A 41 7.07 -16.01 -6.70
CA ASP A 41 6.94 -16.19 -5.25
C ASP A 41 7.63 -15.09 -4.42
N GLY A 42 8.24 -14.08 -5.05
CA GLY A 42 9.05 -13.07 -4.38
C GLY A 42 8.42 -11.68 -4.21
N TYR A 43 7.15 -11.50 -4.58
CA TYR A 43 6.42 -10.27 -4.33
C TYR A 43 4.95 -10.59 -4.03
N ASP A 44 4.59 -10.52 -2.75
CA ASP A 44 3.25 -10.85 -2.26
C ASP A 44 2.39 -9.62 -1.95
N LEU A 45 1.14 -9.87 -1.52
CA LEU A 45 0.20 -8.79 -1.25
C LEU A 45 0.60 -7.94 -0.04
N ALA A 46 1.33 -8.50 0.93
CA ALA A 46 1.82 -7.76 2.08
C ALA A 46 2.95 -6.81 1.66
N GLU A 47 3.85 -7.26 0.79
CA GLU A 47 4.90 -6.41 0.20
C GLU A 47 4.30 -5.25 -0.61
N LEU A 48 3.26 -5.51 -1.42
CA LEU A 48 2.52 -4.46 -2.12
C LEU A 48 1.91 -3.44 -1.15
N ARG A 49 1.29 -3.90 -0.06
CA ARG A 49 0.69 -3.00 0.95
C ARG A 49 1.75 -2.16 1.66
N SER A 50 2.91 -2.74 1.95
CA SER A 50 4.05 -2.03 2.53
C SER A 50 4.57 -0.93 1.59
N ASP A 51 4.71 -1.24 0.30
CA ASP A 51 5.12 -0.25 -0.71
C ASP A 51 4.10 0.89 -0.85
N LEU A 52 2.80 0.58 -0.84
CA LEU A 52 1.74 1.59 -0.88
C LEU A 52 1.83 2.52 0.35
N ALA A 53 2.00 1.97 1.56
CA ALA A 53 2.18 2.76 2.77
C ALA A 53 3.42 3.66 2.68
N ARG A 54 4.53 3.14 2.16
CA ARG A 54 5.77 3.91 1.98
C ARG A 54 5.57 5.07 1.00
N PHE A 55 4.86 4.85 -0.11
CA PHE A 55 4.57 5.91 -1.07
C PHE A 55 3.61 6.96 -0.51
N THR A 56 2.57 6.56 0.23
CA THR A 56 1.71 7.50 0.96
C THR A 56 2.54 8.39 1.89
N PHE A 57 3.44 7.82 2.69
CA PHE A 57 4.32 8.59 3.58
C PHE A 57 5.22 9.56 2.81
N LEU A 58 5.87 9.10 1.73
CA LEU A 58 6.75 9.95 0.91
C LEU A 58 6.02 11.13 0.26
N LEU A 59 4.71 10.99 0.02
CA LEU A 59 3.85 12.06 -0.50
C LEU A 59 3.26 12.95 0.61
N GLY A 60 3.56 12.67 1.88
CA GLY A 60 3.06 13.43 3.04
C GLY A 60 1.62 13.11 3.43
N GLY A 61 1.04 12.01 2.95
CA GLY A 61 -0.33 11.59 3.29
C GLY A 61 -0.45 10.72 4.53
N SER A 62 0.66 10.46 5.24
CA SER A 62 0.74 9.64 6.45
C SER A 62 1.93 10.10 7.29
N ASP A 63 1.79 10.05 8.62
CA ASP A 63 2.90 10.31 9.56
C ASP A 63 3.89 9.13 9.66
N GLY A 64 3.61 8.03 8.94
CA GLY A 64 4.50 6.88 8.82
C GLY A 64 4.46 5.90 10.00
N GLU A 65 3.52 6.04 10.94
CA GLU A 65 3.36 5.14 12.10
C GLU A 65 3.24 3.67 11.68
N GLU A 66 2.51 3.42 10.59
CA GLU A 66 2.29 2.12 9.95
C GLU A 66 3.53 1.51 9.27
N LEU A 67 4.62 2.28 9.08
CA LEU A 67 5.88 1.78 8.51
C LEU A 67 6.81 1.17 9.57
N PHE A 68 6.54 1.45 10.84
CA PHE A 68 7.37 1.05 11.97
C PHE A 68 6.65 0.13 12.94
N GLU A 69 5.51 -0.46 12.55
CA GLU A 69 4.82 -1.45 13.39
C GLU A 69 5.81 -2.57 13.74
N PRO A 70 6.03 -2.85 15.05
CA PRO A 70 6.93 -3.90 15.45
C PRO A 70 6.31 -5.22 15.00
N GLU A 71 7.09 -6.01 14.26
CA GLU A 71 6.85 -7.41 13.97
C GLU A 71 6.42 -8.13 15.27
N HIS A 72 5.10 -8.29 15.44
CA HIS A 72 4.55 -9.04 16.57
C HIS A 72 4.96 -10.51 16.38
N SER A 73 5.98 -10.87 17.15
CA SER A 73 6.63 -12.18 17.27
C SER A 73 5.70 -13.35 17.59
#